data_AF-A0A5Y4W6X7-F1
#
_entry.id   AF-A0A5Y4W6X7-F1
#
_cell.length_a   1.000
_cell.length_b   1.000
_cell.length_c   1.000
_cell.angle_alpha   90.00
_cell.angle_beta   90.00
_cell.angle_gamma   90.00
#
_symmetry.space_group_name_H-M   'P 1'
#
loop_
_entity.id
_entity.type
_entity.pdbx_description
1 polymer ?
#
loop_
_entity_poly.entity_id
_entity_poly.type
_entity_poly.pdbx_seq_one_letter_code
_entity_poly.pdbx_strand_id
1 'polypeptide(L)'
;VRIISTHNGVDNLFNQYIQDAREGRKDYSVHRITLDDAIADGLYRRICYVTNQPWSPEAEKAWRDGLYRNAPNKESADEEYGCIPKKSGGAYLSRVLIEAAMTPVRDIPILRFEAPDDFESLTPQMRHGIVQDWCEQELLPLLDALSPLNKHVLGEDFARRGDLTVFVPLAITPDLRKRECFRVELRNVTYDQQRQILLFILSRLPRFTGAAFDATGNGGYLAEAARLIYGPEMIDCISLTAAWYQEWMPKLKGEFEAQNITIARHQTTLDDLLHIKVDRGIPQIDKGRTKDESGKGRRHGDFAVALCMAVRASYMNGFVIDEDSIQALPPRHRGDDVDNDDFDDYHQFERGGW
;
A
#
# COMPACT_ATOMS: atom_id res chain seq x y z
N VAL A 1 -22.26 26.92 -1.21
CA VAL A 1 -21.75 26.22 -2.43
C VAL A 1 -22.79 25.18 -2.85
N ARG A 2 -23.02 24.99 -4.16
CA ARG A 2 -23.93 23.96 -4.67
C ARG A 2 -23.11 22.96 -5.48
N ILE A 3 -23.20 21.67 -5.16
CA ILE A 3 -22.51 20.58 -5.84
C ILE A 3 -23.58 19.74 -6.53
N ILE A 4 -23.48 19.60 -7.84
CA ILE A 4 -24.42 18.84 -8.66
C ILE A 4 -23.60 17.87 -9.49
N SER A 5 -23.81 16.57 -9.30
CA SER A 5 -23.07 15.52 -9.99
C SER A 5 -23.91 14.24 -10.03
N THR A 6 -23.65 13.38 -11.01
CA THR A 6 -24.14 12.00 -11.03
C THR A 6 -23.28 11.10 -10.15
N HIS A 7 -23.77 9.92 -9.80
CA HIS A 7 -22.94 8.96 -9.08
C HIS A 7 -21.88 8.34 -10.00
N ASN A 8 -20.73 8.01 -9.41
CA ASN A 8 -19.66 7.27 -10.07
C ASN A 8 -19.10 6.26 -9.07
N GLY A 9 -19.92 5.25 -8.76
CA GLY A 9 -19.67 4.28 -7.71
C GLY A 9 -19.86 4.81 -6.29
N VAL A 10 -19.72 3.89 -5.32
CA VAL A 10 -19.74 4.19 -3.88
C VAL A 10 -18.42 4.76 -3.35
N ASP A 11 -17.30 4.53 -4.05
CA ASP A 11 -15.96 4.90 -3.56
C ASP A 11 -15.51 6.30 -4.00
N ASN A 12 -16.30 7.01 -4.81
CA ASN A 12 -15.96 8.35 -5.27
C ASN A 12 -16.17 9.41 -4.18
N LEU A 13 -15.31 10.44 -4.16
CA LEU A 13 -15.39 11.59 -3.24
C LEU A 13 -16.77 12.27 -3.19
N PHE A 14 -17.49 12.32 -4.31
CA PHE A 14 -18.87 12.84 -4.33
C PHE A 14 -19.81 11.99 -3.46
N ASN A 15 -19.69 10.66 -3.51
CA ASN A 15 -20.43 9.77 -2.62
C ASN A 15 -20.03 9.99 -1.16
N GLN A 16 -18.73 10.18 -0.88
CA GLN A 16 -18.24 10.50 0.46
C GLN A 16 -18.89 11.78 1.01
N TYR A 17 -19.00 12.84 0.22
CA TYR A 17 -19.66 14.08 0.65
C TYR A 17 -21.14 13.89 0.98
N ILE A 18 -21.83 12.99 0.25
CA ILE A 18 -23.21 12.62 0.56
C ILE A 18 -23.30 11.88 1.90
N GLN A 19 -22.39 10.93 2.16
CA GLN A 19 -22.37 10.19 3.43
C GLN A 19 -22.01 11.12 4.60
N ASP A 20 -20.98 11.95 4.46
CA ASP A 20 -20.58 12.94 5.48
C ASP A 20 -21.75 13.86 5.85
N ALA A 21 -22.55 14.29 4.86
CA ALA A 21 -23.72 15.12 5.09
C ALA A 21 -24.84 14.37 5.83
N ARG A 22 -25.13 13.12 5.41
CA ARG A 22 -26.15 12.27 6.06
C ARG A 22 -25.80 11.91 7.50
N GLU A 23 -24.51 11.76 7.79
CA GLU A 23 -23.99 11.48 9.13
C GLU A 23 -23.84 12.75 10.00
N GLY A 24 -24.15 13.93 9.46
CA GLY A 24 -24.05 15.20 10.19
C GLY A 24 -22.61 15.70 10.37
N ARG A 25 -21.63 15.13 9.66
CA ARG A 25 -20.24 15.63 9.63
C ARG A 25 -20.10 16.91 8.81
N LYS A 26 -21.05 17.19 7.91
CA LYS A 26 -21.10 18.41 7.09
C LYS A 26 -22.51 18.98 7.03
N ASP A 27 -22.61 20.31 7.09
CA ASP A 27 -23.86 21.07 6.99
C ASP A 27 -24.35 21.20 5.54
N TYR A 28 -24.51 20.07 4.84
CA TYR A 28 -25.08 20.02 3.50
C TYR A 28 -26.48 19.39 3.52
N SER A 29 -27.39 19.98 2.74
CA SER A 29 -28.67 19.34 2.41
C SER A 29 -28.49 18.44 1.19
N VAL A 30 -28.79 17.15 1.33
CA VAL A 30 -28.69 16.17 0.26
C VAL A 30 -30.01 16.10 -0.50
N HIS A 31 -29.97 16.38 -1.81
CA HIS A 31 -31.11 16.26 -2.72
C HIS A 31 -30.84 15.16 -3.74
N ARG A 32 -31.83 14.29 -3.98
CA ARG A 32 -31.80 13.24 -5.00
C ARG A 32 -32.94 13.49 -5.98
N ILE A 33 -32.60 13.63 -7.26
CA ILE A 33 -33.55 13.87 -8.36
C ILE A 33 -33.20 12.88 -9.46
N THR A 34 -34.02 11.84 -9.61
CA THR A 34 -33.86 10.81 -10.64
C THR A 34 -34.41 11.27 -11.98
N LEU A 35 -34.13 10.54 -13.05
CA LEU A 35 -34.74 10.76 -14.36
C LEU A 35 -36.27 10.67 -14.26
N ASP A 36 -36.79 9.74 -13.45
CA ASP A 36 -38.23 9.53 -13.30
C ASP A 36 -38.89 10.72 -12.57
N ASP A 37 -38.21 11.30 -11.58
CA ASP A 37 -38.66 12.53 -10.93
C ASP A 37 -38.71 13.69 -11.94
N ALA A 38 -37.66 13.83 -12.77
CA ALA A 38 -37.62 14.87 -13.79
C ALA A 38 -38.68 14.68 -14.89
N ILE A 39 -38.99 13.44 -15.27
CA ILE A 39 -40.08 13.13 -16.21
C ILE A 39 -41.43 13.53 -15.61
N ALA A 40 -41.69 13.19 -14.34
CA ALA A 40 -42.90 13.58 -13.64
C ALA A 40 -43.09 15.11 -13.59
N ASP A 41 -41.98 15.84 -13.46
CA ASP A 41 -41.96 17.32 -13.50
C ASP A 41 -42.05 17.90 -14.93
N GLY A 42 -42.15 17.06 -15.95
CA GLY A 42 -42.41 17.46 -17.34
C GLY A 42 -41.16 17.63 -18.21
N LEU A 43 -40.03 17.01 -17.87
CA LEU A 43 -38.80 17.03 -18.67
C LEU A 43 -39.08 16.63 -20.13
N TYR A 44 -39.75 15.50 -20.36
CA TYR A 44 -40.00 15.02 -21.72
C TYR A 44 -40.95 15.93 -22.49
N ARG A 45 -41.98 16.49 -21.82
CA ARG A 45 -42.85 17.53 -22.41
C ARG A 45 -42.04 18.74 -22.88
N ARG A 46 -41.05 19.17 -22.10
CA ARG A 46 -40.17 20.28 -22.46
C ARG A 46 -39.28 19.92 -23.65
N ILE A 47 -38.74 18.71 -23.69
CA ILE A 47 -37.96 18.21 -24.84
C ILE A 47 -38.82 18.27 -26.11
N CYS A 48 -40.02 17.66 -26.09
CA CYS A 48 -40.96 17.69 -27.22
C CYS A 48 -41.28 19.12 -27.68
N TYR A 49 -41.51 20.04 -26.75
CA TYR A 49 -41.76 21.45 -27.07
C TYR A 49 -40.59 22.12 -27.80
N VAL A 50 -39.35 21.91 -27.33
CA VAL A 50 -38.15 22.53 -27.93
C VAL A 50 -37.77 21.87 -29.26
N THR A 51 -38.00 20.57 -29.41
CA THR A 51 -37.72 19.81 -30.64
C THR A 51 -38.87 19.84 -31.65
N ASN A 52 -39.96 20.55 -31.34
CA ASN A 52 -41.18 20.65 -32.15
C ASN A 52 -41.79 19.27 -32.49
N GLN A 53 -41.78 18.36 -31.51
CA GLN A 53 -42.38 17.02 -31.61
C GLN A 53 -43.69 16.95 -30.82
N PRO A 54 -44.70 16.21 -31.30
CA PRO A 54 -45.91 15.98 -30.53
C PRO A 54 -45.61 15.11 -29.31
N TRP A 55 -46.06 15.54 -28.13
CA TRP A 55 -45.97 14.75 -26.91
C TRP A 55 -47.10 13.72 -26.84
N SER A 56 -46.79 12.51 -26.39
CA SER A 56 -47.77 11.53 -25.93
C SER A 56 -47.21 10.70 -24.77
N PRO A 57 -48.07 10.13 -23.89
CA PRO A 57 -47.64 9.24 -22.82
C PRO A 57 -46.85 8.02 -23.33
N GLU A 58 -47.22 7.48 -24.48
CA GLU A 58 -46.56 6.33 -25.10
C GLU A 58 -45.16 6.70 -25.59
N ALA A 59 -45.01 7.88 -26.18
CA ALA A 59 -43.71 8.40 -26.62
C ALA A 59 -42.78 8.68 -25.45
N GLU A 60 -43.31 9.23 -24.34
CA GLU A 60 -42.55 9.49 -23.11
C GLU A 60 -42.03 8.19 -22.50
N LYS A 61 -42.90 7.18 -22.39
CA LYS A 61 -42.52 5.86 -21.91
C LYS A 61 -41.49 5.21 -22.83
N ALA A 62 -41.69 5.25 -24.14
CA ALA A 62 -40.76 4.67 -25.11
C ALA A 62 -39.38 5.34 -25.05
N TRP A 63 -39.34 6.67 -24.86
CA TRP A 63 -38.10 7.42 -24.69
C TRP A 63 -37.35 7.00 -23.42
N ARG A 64 -38.05 6.98 -22.28
CA ARG A 64 -37.50 6.51 -21.00
C ARG A 64 -36.96 5.09 -21.12
N ASP A 65 -37.78 4.16 -21.61
CA ASP A 65 -37.39 2.75 -21.74
C ASP A 65 -36.23 2.58 -22.74
N GLY A 66 -36.13 3.44 -23.74
CA GLY A 66 -35.00 3.52 -24.66
C GLY A 66 -33.70 3.93 -23.95
N LEU A 67 -33.74 4.93 -23.08
CA LEU A 67 -32.56 5.35 -22.29
C LEU A 67 -32.05 4.22 -21.39
N TYR A 68 -32.95 3.56 -20.65
CA TYR A 68 -32.58 2.43 -19.79
C TYR A 68 -32.06 1.22 -20.59
N ARG A 69 -32.62 0.96 -21.79
CA ARG A 69 -32.19 -0.13 -22.67
C ARG A 69 -30.84 0.13 -23.33
N ASN A 70 -30.53 1.38 -23.65
CA ASN A 70 -29.29 1.76 -24.30
C ASN A 70 -28.10 1.81 -23.32
N ALA A 71 -28.34 1.71 -22.01
CA ALA A 71 -27.28 1.57 -21.03
C ALA A 71 -26.58 0.20 -21.14
N PRO A 72 -25.27 0.11 -20.87
CA PRO A 72 -24.50 -1.14 -21.01
C PRO A 72 -25.04 -2.32 -20.18
N ASN A 73 -25.60 -2.03 -19.01
CA ASN A 73 -26.22 -3.00 -18.11
C ASN A 73 -27.18 -2.28 -17.15
N LYS A 74 -27.99 -3.04 -16.41
CA LYS A 74 -28.96 -2.51 -15.45
C LYS A 74 -28.31 -1.60 -14.39
N GLU A 75 -27.17 -2.01 -13.84
CA GLU A 75 -26.45 -1.22 -12.82
C GLU A 75 -25.97 0.14 -13.35
N SER A 76 -25.59 0.21 -14.64
CA SER A 76 -25.24 1.47 -15.30
C SER A 76 -26.45 2.36 -15.54
N ALA A 77 -27.60 1.77 -15.88
CA ALA A 77 -28.84 2.52 -15.99
C ALA A 77 -29.30 3.08 -14.63
N ASP A 78 -29.21 2.26 -13.58
CA ASP A 78 -29.59 2.62 -12.22
C ASP A 78 -28.68 3.73 -11.65
N GLU A 79 -27.40 3.72 -12.00
CA GLU A 79 -26.44 4.78 -11.62
C GLU A 79 -26.68 6.09 -12.35
N GLU A 80 -26.83 6.05 -13.67
CA GLU A 80 -26.99 7.23 -14.50
C GLU A 80 -28.37 7.89 -14.33
N TYR A 81 -29.43 7.08 -14.35
CA TYR A 81 -30.81 7.58 -14.38
C TYR A 81 -31.56 7.41 -13.06
N GLY A 82 -31.20 6.39 -12.28
CA GLY A 82 -31.82 6.10 -10.98
C GLY A 82 -31.16 6.81 -9.80
N CYS A 83 -30.04 7.50 -10.00
CA CYS A 83 -29.20 8.05 -8.93
C CYS A 83 -28.90 6.99 -7.84
N ILE A 84 -28.62 5.76 -8.25
CA ILE A 84 -28.22 4.66 -7.36
C ILE A 84 -26.74 4.42 -7.63
N PRO A 85 -25.83 4.80 -6.72
CA PRO A 85 -24.41 4.55 -6.96
C PRO A 85 -24.19 3.07 -7.21
N LYS A 86 -23.43 2.72 -8.25
CA LYS A 86 -23.01 1.34 -8.41
C LYS A 86 -22.35 0.88 -7.13
N LYS A 87 -22.76 -0.31 -6.66
CA LYS A 87 -21.91 -1.07 -5.76
C LYS A 87 -20.54 -1.09 -6.42
N SER A 88 -19.48 -0.85 -5.65
CA SER A 88 -18.13 -0.94 -6.20
C SER A 88 -18.05 -2.24 -7.02
N GLY A 89 -17.46 -2.20 -8.21
CA GLY A 89 -17.04 -3.44 -8.85
C GLY A 89 -16.10 -4.11 -7.86
N GLY A 90 -16.63 -5.03 -7.05
CA GLY A 90 -16.38 -5.09 -5.60
C GLY A 90 -14.98 -4.70 -5.17
N ALA A 91 -14.86 -3.58 -4.44
CA ALA A 91 -13.64 -3.27 -3.70
C ALA A 91 -13.25 -4.53 -2.93
N TYR A 92 -12.08 -5.07 -3.26
CA TYR A 92 -11.72 -6.42 -2.81
C TYR A 92 -11.64 -6.50 -1.29
N LEU A 93 -11.12 -5.42 -0.68
CA LEU A 93 -11.17 -5.11 0.74
C LEU A 93 -12.21 -4.02 0.96
N SER A 94 -13.10 -4.22 1.94
CA SER A 94 -14.05 -3.18 2.33
C SER A 94 -13.35 -2.12 3.19
N ARG A 95 -13.81 -0.88 3.09
CA ARG A 95 -13.35 0.21 3.95
C ARG A 95 -13.39 -0.14 5.44
N VAL A 96 -14.47 -0.81 5.88
CA VAL A 96 -14.65 -1.20 7.29
C VAL A 96 -13.54 -2.14 7.75
N LEU A 97 -13.16 -3.12 6.92
CA LEU A 97 -12.05 -4.03 7.24
C LEU A 97 -10.72 -3.28 7.33
N ILE A 98 -10.47 -2.36 6.39
CA ILE A 98 -9.25 -1.56 6.35
C ILE A 98 -9.16 -0.67 7.60
N GLU A 99 -10.23 0.07 7.91
CA GLU A 99 -10.26 0.99 9.05
C GLU A 99 -10.19 0.25 10.41
N ALA A 100 -10.67 -0.99 10.48
CA ALA A 100 -10.54 -1.85 11.66
C ALA A 100 -9.09 -2.34 11.88
N ALA A 101 -8.33 -2.56 10.82
CA ALA A 101 -6.90 -2.88 10.90
C ALA A 101 -6.02 -1.65 11.20
N MET A 102 -6.54 -0.43 11.05
CA MET A 102 -5.79 0.80 11.29
C MET A 102 -5.67 1.12 12.78
N THR A 103 -4.43 1.28 13.27
CA THR A 103 -4.17 1.64 14.67
C THR A 103 -4.87 2.95 15.08
N PRO A 104 -5.75 2.96 16.09
CA PRO A 104 -6.47 4.16 16.50
C PRO A 104 -5.54 5.21 17.13
N VAL A 105 -4.44 4.78 17.76
CA VAL A 105 -3.45 5.65 18.43
C VAL A 105 -2.47 6.31 17.46
N ARG A 106 -2.50 5.96 16.16
CA ARG A 106 -1.68 6.55 15.08
C ARG A 106 -0.17 6.51 15.35
N ASP A 107 0.29 5.40 15.92
CA ASP A 107 1.66 5.19 16.38
C ASP A 107 2.59 4.52 15.36
N ILE A 108 2.10 4.22 14.15
CA ILE A 108 2.92 3.68 13.05
C ILE A 108 3.36 4.83 12.13
N PRO A 109 4.67 5.16 12.05
CA PRO A 109 5.17 6.22 11.19
C PRO A 109 5.11 5.87 9.70
N ILE A 110 4.82 6.87 8.86
CA ILE A 110 4.96 6.80 7.40
C ILE A 110 6.02 7.81 7.01
N LEU A 111 7.23 7.32 6.74
CA LEU A 111 8.40 8.10 6.40
C LEU A 111 8.45 8.29 4.88
N ARG A 112 8.49 9.54 4.43
CA ARG A 112 8.54 9.89 3.01
C ARG A 112 9.88 10.53 2.69
N PHE A 113 10.54 10.02 1.67
CA PHE A 113 11.76 10.63 1.15
C PHE A 113 11.59 10.91 -0.33
N GLU A 114 11.59 12.20 -0.67
CA GLU A 114 11.55 12.68 -2.05
C GLU A 114 12.90 13.32 -2.37
N ALA A 115 13.63 12.71 -3.31
CA ALA A 115 14.89 13.24 -3.76
C ALA A 115 14.66 14.52 -4.61
N PRO A 116 15.50 15.56 -4.47
CA PRO A 116 15.37 16.79 -5.23
C PRO A 116 15.53 16.53 -6.74
N ASP A 117 15.01 17.43 -7.58
CA ASP A 117 15.02 17.26 -9.04
C ASP A 117 16.44 17.13 -9.62
N ASP A 118 17.44 17.73 -8.98
CA ASP A 118 18.84 17.69 -9.37
C ASP A 118 19.65 16.56 -8.71
N PHE A 119 18.99 15.64 -7.97
CA PHE A 119 19.67 14.60 -7.19
C PHE A 119 20.59 13.70 -8.01
N GLU A 120 20.21 13.38 -9.25
CA GLU A 120 21.04 12.59 -10.18
C GLU A 120 22.34 13.32 -10.59
N SER A 121 22.33 14.66 -10.56
CA SER A 121 23.49 15.48 -10.94
C SER A 121 24.54 15.60 -9.83
N LEU A 122 24.17 15.26 -8.59
CA LEU A 122 25.09 15.25 -7.46
C LEU A 122 26.18 14.18 -7.64
N THR A 123 27.28 14.29 -6.90
CA THR A 123 28.28 13.23 -6.88
C THR A 123 27.74 11.99 -6.15
N PRO A 124 28.25 10.78 -6.44
CA PRO A 124 27.86 9.58 -5.70
C PRO A 124 28.02 9.71 -4.18
N GLN A 125 29.08 10.39 -3.73
CA GLN A 125 29.38 10.63 -2.31
C GLN A 125 28.33 11.55 -1.66
N MET A 126 27.92 12.61 -2.35
CA MET A 126 26.88 13.52 -1.85
C MET A 126 25.53 12.82 -1.75
N ARG A 127 25.12 12.07 -2.78
CA ARG A 127 23.88 11.27 -2.72
C ARG A 127 23.90 10.27 -1.56
N HIS A 128 25.03 9.61 -1.37
CA HIS A 128 25.20 8.65 -0.28
C HIS A 128 25.08 9.32 1.09
N GLY A 129 25.77 10.45 1.30
CA GLY A 129 25.71 11.21 2.56
C GLY A 129 24.29 11.69 2.90
N ILE A 130 23.59 12.29 1.93
CA ILE A 130 22.21 12.77 2.11
C ILE A 130 21.29 11.64 2.58
N VAL A 131 21.38 10.47 1.93
CA VAL A 131 20.54 9.32 2.28
C VAL A 131 20.99 8.67 3.58
N GLN A 132 22.28 8.68 3.88
CA GLN A 132 22.81 8.16 5.13
C GLN A 132 22.31 8.99 6.31
N ASP A 133 22.42 10.31 6.23
CA ASP A 133 21.93 11.24 7.27
C ASP A 133 20.43 11.03 7.51
N TRP A 134 19.64 10.89 6.43
CA TRP A 134 18.21 10.62 6.54
C TRP A 134 17.92 9.26 7.20
N CYS A 135 18.64 8.20 6.82
CA CYS A 135 18.52 6.89 7.46
C CYS A 135 18.85 6.95 8.96
N GLU A 136 19.90 7.68 9.35
CA GLU A 136 20.32 7.81 10.75
C GLU A 136 19.33 8.65 11.58
N GLN A 137 18.76 9.70 11.00
CA GLN A 137 17.83 10.58 11.70
C GLN A 137 16.42 9.99 11.80
N GLU A 138 15.91 9.39 10.73
CA GLU A 138 14.51 8.98 10.63
C GLU A 138 14.30 7.48 10.83
N LEU A 139 15.19 6.63 10.30
CA LEU A 139 15.02 5.17 10.35
C LEU A 139 15.65 4.54 11.57
N LEU A 140 16.87 4.95 11.95
CA LEU A 140 17.62 4.33 13.04
C LEU A 140 16.85 4.32 14.37
N PRO A 141 16.20 5.41 14.81
CA PRO A 141 15.44 5.39 16.06
C PRO A 141 14.28 4.37 16.05
N LEU A 142 13.62 4.20 14.90
CA LEU A 142 12.52 3.25 14.74
C LEU A 142 13.02 1.81 14.71
N LEU A 143 14.16 1.57 14.06
CA LEU A 143 14.80 0.27 13.97
C LEU A 143 15.34 -0.19 15.33
N ASP A 144 15.95 0.72 16.11
CA ASP A 144 16.47 0.44 17.45
C ASP A 144 15.36 0.17 18.47
N ALA A 145 14.16 0.72 18.25
CA ALA A 145 12.99 0.48 19.08
C ALA A 145 12.30 -0.87 18.81
N LEU A 146 12.68 -1.61 17.76
CA LEU A 146 12.05 -2.89 17.41
C LEU A 146 12.33 -3.97 18.46
N SER A 147 11.27 -4.67 18.88
CA SER A 147 11.41 -5.74 19.88
C SER A 147 12.15 -6.95 19.30
N PRO A 148 13.25 -7.42 19.94
CA PRO A 148 13.94 -8.62 19.51
C PRO A 148 13.14 -9.90 19.73
N LEU A 149 12.00 -9.84 20.44
CA LEU A 149 11.12 -10.98 20.65
C LEU A 149 10.27 -11.29 19.41
N ASN A 150 10.03 -10.30 18.57
CA ASN A 150 9.22 -10.44 17.36
C ASN A 150 10.09 -10.94 16.20
N LYS A 151 9.48 -11.73 15.30
CA LYS A 151 10.09 -11.98 13.99
C LYS A 151 9.82 -10.78 13.10
N HIS A 152 10.74 -10.45 12.20
CA HIS A 152 10.53 -9.36 11.26
C HIS A 152 10.63 -9.85 9.82
N VAL A 153 9.74 -9.34 8.98
CA VAL A 153 9.73 -9.58 7.54
C VAL A 153 9.56 -8.26 6.81
N LEU A 154 9.90 -8.21 5.52
CA LEU A 154 9.75 -7.01 4.71
C LEU A 154 9.09 -7.32 3.37
N GLY A 155 8.15 -6.46 2.97
CA GLY A 155 7.62 -6.43 1.62
C GLY A 155 8.04 -5.16 0.90
N GLU A 156 8.22 -5.29 -0.40
CA GLU A 156 8.66 -4.20 -1.27
C GLU A 156 7.84 -4.16 -2.57
N ASP A 157 7.42 -2.96 -2.95
CA ASP A 157 6.93 -2.67 -4.29
C ASP A 157 7.83 -1.61 -4.93
N PHE A 158 8.40 -1.94 -6.08
CA PHE A 158 9.46 -1.16 -6.71
C PHE A 158 8.91 -0.14 -7.71
N ALA A 159 9.37 1.11 -7.60
CA ALA A 159 9.19 2.10 -8.64
C ALA A 159 10.36 3.07 -8.79
N ARG A 160 10.76 3.30 -10.05
CA ARG A 160 11.81 4.29 -10.37
C ARG A 160 11.27 5.66 -10.80
N ARG A 161 10.15 5.69 -11.53
CA ARG A 161 9.56 6.90 -12.14
C ARG A 161 8.04 6.88 -12.00
N GLY A 162 7.45 8.02 -11.69
CA GLY A 162 5.99 8.17 -11.54
C GLY A 162 5.50 7.67 -10.18
N ASP A 163 5.56 6.35 -10.00
CA ASP A 163 5.06 5.61 -8.83
C ASP A 163 6.05 5.69 -7.65
N LEU A 164 5.61 5.22 -6.48
CA LEU A 164 6.42 5.20 -5.26
C LEU A 164 7.09 3.85 -5.08
N THR A 165 8.37 3.83 -4.69
CA THR A 165 8.90 2.61 -4.07
C THR A 165 8.44 2.58 -2.62
N VAL A 166 7.91 1.44 -2.17
CA VAL A 166 7.36 1.30 -0.82
C VAL A 166 8.03 0.12 -0.11
N PHE A 167 8.57 0.37 1.09
CA PHE A 167 9.04 -0.69 1.98
C PHE A 167 8.10 -0.82 3.18
N VAL A 168 7.69 -2.05 3.48
CA VAL A 168 6.78 -2.39 4.57
C VAL A 168 7.40 -3.48 5.45
N PRO A 169 8.17 -3.11 6.49
CA PRO A 169 8.54 -4.03 7.56
C PRO A 169 7.33 -4.38 8.42
N LEU A 170 7.09 -5.67 8.61
CA LEU A 170 6.12 -6.20 9.57
C LEU A 170 6.83 -6.90 10.72
N ALA A 171 6.43 -6.59 11.95
CA ALA A 171 6.70 -7.39 13.13
C ALA A 171 5.61 -8.47 13.26
N ILE A 172 6.04 -9.71 13.47
CA ILE A 172 5.19 -10.85 13.80
C ILE A 172 5.42 -11.16 15.28
N THR A 173 4.39 -10.91 16.08
CA THR A 173 4.43 -11.09 17.53
C THR A 173 4.31 -12.58 17.91
N PRO A 174 4.64 -12.96 19.16
CA PRO A 174 4.51 -14.35 19.62
C PRO A 174 3.08 -14.93 19.53
N ASP A 175 2.06 -14.08 19.58
CA ASP A 175 0.65 -14.43 19.35
C ASP A 175 0.26 -14.44 17.86
N LEU A 176 1.24 -14.44 16.96
CA LEU A 176 1.10 -14.59 15.50
C LEU A 176 0.39 -13.44 14.78
N ARG A 177 0.18 -12.31 15.48
CA ARG A 177 -0.32 -11.08 14.88
C ARG A 177 0.78 -10.36 14.11
N LYS A 178 0.37 -9.71 13.02
CA LYS A 178 1.25 -8.91 12.17
C LYS A 178 1.02 -7.44 12.46
N ARG A 179 2.09 -6.68 12.60
CA ARG A 179 2.04 -5.25 12.85
C ARG A 179 3.05 -4.55 11.95
N GLU A 180 2.57 -3.58 11.17
CA GLU A 180 3.44 -2.65 10.46
C GLU A 180 4.29 -1.89 11.48
N CYS A 181 5.62 -1.96 11.32
CA CYS A 181 6.55 -1.26 12.20
C CYS A 181 6.59 0.23 11.85
N PHE A 182 6.80 0.49 10.57
CA PHE A 182 6.79 1.79 9.92
C PHE A 182 6.66 1.54 8.41
N ARG A 183 6.43 2.60 7.64
CA ARG A 183 6.46 2.57 6.18
C ARG A 183 7.51 3.52 5.66
N VAL A 184 8.19 3.13 4.60
CA VAL A 184 9.03 4.03 3.80
C VAL A 184 8.42 4.19 2.42
N GLU A 185 8.17 5.42 2.00
CA GLU A 185 7.70 5.77 0.66
C GLU A 185 8.76 6.66 -0.02
N LEU A 186 9.32 6.17 -1.13
CA LEU A 186 10.39 6.85 -1.86
C LEU A 186 9.89 7.41 -3.18
N ARG A 187 10.24 8.67 -3.45
CA ARG A 187 9.93 9.36 -4.72
C ARG A 187 11.20 9.93 -5.32
N ASN A 188 11.36 9.75 -6.64
CA ASN A 188 12.48 10.29 -7.42
C ASN A 188 13.88 9.82 -6.97
N VAL A 189 13.98 8.75 -6.18
CA VAL A 189 15.25 8.24 -5.64
C VAL A 189 15.97 7.37 -6.67
N THR A 190 17.29 7.53 -6.81
CA THR A 190 18.13 6.69 -7.68
C THR A 190 18.19 5.23 -7.21
N TYR A 191 18.43 4.30 -8.13
CA TYR A 191 18.54 2.87 -7.82
C TYR A 191 19.50 2.57 -6.66
N ASP A 192 20.69 3.17 -6.68
CA ASP A 192 21.71 2.95 -5.65
C ASP A 192 21.29 3.46 -4.27
N GLN A 193 20.53 4.56 -4.23
CA GLN A 193 20.07 5.15 -2.98
C GLN A 193 18.85 4.42 -2.43
N GLN A 194 17.97 3.91 -3.29
CA GLN A 194 16.94 2.96 -2.85
C GLN A 194 17.57 1.68 -2.28
N ARG A 195 18.61 1.14 -2.94
CA ARG A 195 19.40 0.01 -2.44
C ARG A 195 20.06 0.33 -1.09
N GLN A 196 20.64 1.51 -0.92
CA GLN A 196 21.23 1.96 0.35
C GLN A 196 20.19 1.93 1.48
N ILE A 197 19.01 2.52 1.26
CA ILE A 197 17.93 2.55 2.26
C ILE A 197 17.46 1.12 2.58
N LEU A 198 17.24 0.30 1.56
CA LEU A 198 16.84 -1.09 1.72
C LEU A 198 17.83 -1.86 2.61
N LEU A 199 19.13 -1.80 2.29
CA LEU A 199 20.15 -2.51 3.06
C LEU A 199 20.32 -1.95 4.47
N PHE A 200 20.12 -0.64 4.65
CA PHE A 200 20.11 -0.02 5.98
C PHE A 200 19.01 -0.61 6.86
N ILE A 201 17.80 -0.79 6.32
CA ILE A 201 16.66 -1.41 7.02
C ILE A 201 16.94 -2.89 7.30
N LEU A 202 17.23 -3.70 6.27
CA LEU A 202 17.35 -5.15 6.40
C LEU A 202 18.43 -5.57 7.42
N SER A 203 19.56 -4.86 7.44
CA SER A 203 20.67 -5.15 8.36
C SER A 203 20.36 -4.88 9.84
N ARG A 204 19.23 -4.22 10.12
CA ARG A 204 18.83 -3.81 11.48
C ARG A 204 17.53 -4.44 11.96
N LEU A 205 16.81 -5.18 11.12
CA LEU A 205 15.60 -5.91 11.54
C LEU A 205 15.96 -7.07 12.50
N PRO A 206 15.48 -7.07 13.76
CA PRO A 206 15.74 -8.18 14.68
C PRO A 206 15.06 -9.46 14.21
N ARG A 207 15.70 -10.63 14.37
CA ARG A 207 15.13 -11.94 13.95
C ARG A 207 14.51 -11.88 12.55
N PHE A 208 15.21 -11.21 11.63
CA PHE A 208 14.79 -11.09 10.25
C PHE A 208 14.61 -12.49 9.65
N THR A 209 13.41 -12.77 9.14
CA THR A 209 13.02 -14.10 8.67
C THR A 209 12.99 -14.17 7.15
N GLY A 210 12.55 -13.11 6.49
CA GLY A 210 12.58 -13.04 5.04
C GLY A 210 11.99 -11.76 4.47
N ALA A 211 12.23 -11.53 3.19
CA ALA A 211 11.67 -10.42 2.45
C ALA A 211 11.26 -10.84 1.04
N ALA A 212 10.22 -10.18 0.54
CA ALA A 212 9.64 -10.40 -0.77
C ALA A 212 9.69 -9.08 -1.56
N PHE A 213 10.19 -9.15 -2.79
CA PHE A 213 10.47 -7.98 -3.63
C PHE A 213 9.72 -8.06 -4.95
N ASP A 214 9.25 -6.92 -5.45
CA ASP A 214 8.81 -6.82 -6.83
C ASP A 214 10.04 -6.84 -7.76
N ALA A 215 10.34 -8.02 -8.29
CA ALA A 215 11.40 -8.20 -9.27
C ALA A 215 10.90 -7.97 -10.71
N THR A 216 9.70 -7.41 -10.90
CA THR A 216 9.16 -7.11 -12.23
C THR A 216 9.92 -5.94 -12.87
N GLY A 217 10.51 -6.18 -14.04
CA GLY A 217 11.24 -5.14 -14.76
C GLY A 217 12.46 -4.64 -13.99
N ASN A 218 12.45 -3.37 -13.60
CA ASN A 218 13.62 -2.71 -12.99
C ASN A 218 13.82 -3.05 -11.51
N GLY A 219 12.79 -3.55 -10.82
CA GLY A 219 12.90 -3.90 -9.39
C GLY A 219 13.79 -5.11 -9.11
N GLY A 220 14.09 -5.91 -10.15
CA GLY A 220 15.07 -6.99 -10.08
C GLY A 220 16.44 -6.53 -9.56
N TYR A 221 16.83 -5.27 -9.78
CA TYR A 221 18.09 -4.72 -9.27
C TYR A 221 18.17 -4.73 -7.73
N LEU A 222 17.11 -4.31 -7.04
CA LEU A 222 17.05 -4.30 -5.57
C LEU A 222 16.94 -5.73 -5.03
N ALA A 223 16.08 -6.53 -5.65
CA ALA A 223 15.84 -7.91 -5.25
C ALA A 223 17.11 -8.77 -5.35
N GLU A 224 17.88 -8.63 -6.44
CA GLU A 224 19.16 -9.31 -6.63
C GLU A 224 20.19 -8.87 -5.60
N ALA A 225 20.32 -7.56 -5.36
CA ALA A 225 21.26 -7.04 -4.36
C ALA A 225 20.98 -7.59 -2.94
N ALA A 226 19.71 -7.67 -2.54
CA ALA A 226 19.34 -8.27 -1.26
C ALA A 226 19.61 -9.78 -1.24
N ARG A 227 19.28 -10.49 -2.32
CA ARG A 227 19.48 -11.94 -2.45
C ARG A 227 20.95 -12.34 -2.41
N LEU A 228 21.85 -11.53 -2.95
CA LEU A 228 23.30 -11.77 -2.87
C LEU A 228 23.84 -11.70 -1.44
N ILE A 229 23.19 -10.92 -0.56
CA ILE A 229 23.62 -10.75 0.84
C ILE A 229 22.97 -11.77 1.77
N TYR A 230 21.65 -11.98 1.65
CA TYR A 230 20.88 -12.81 2.59
C TYR A 230 20.54 -14.21 2.05
N GLY A 231 20.89 -14.50 0.79
CA GLY A 231 20.65 -15.78 0.15
C GLY A 231 19.21 -15.98 -0.36
N PRO A 232 19.01 -17.02 -1.20
CA PRO A 232 17.73 -17.31 -1.83
C PRO A 232 16.66 -17.83 -0.87
N GLU A 233 17.02 -18.30 0.32
CA GLU A 233 16.07 -18.82 1.31
C GLU A 233 15.34 -17.71 2.06
N MET A 234 15.99 -16.56 2.24
CA MET A 234 15.42 -15.39 2.93
C MET A 234 14.85 -14.34 1.97
N ILE A 235 15.22 -14.37 0.69
CA ILE A 235 14.84 -13.34 -0.28
C ILE A 235 14.05 -13.95 -1.45
N ASP A 236 12.77 -13.60 -1.54
CA ASP A 236 11.88 -14.01 -2.62
C ASP A 236 11.79 -12.90 -3.70
N CYS A 237 12.32 -13.20 -4.89
CA CYS A 237 12.30 -12.29 -6.05
C CYS A 237 11.07 -12.60 -6.90
N ILE A 238 10.01 -11.79 -6.79
CA ILE A 238 8.70 -12.12 -7.34
C ILE A 238 8.44 -11.41 -8.66
N SER A 239 7.86 -12.13 -9.62
CA SER A 239 7.25 -11.54 -10.81
C SER A 239 5.74 -11.36 -10.57
N LEU A 240 5.24 -10.13 -10.63
CA LEU A 240 3.84 -9.77 -10.39
C LEU A 240 2.92 -10.23 -11.53
N THR A 241 2.66 -11.52 -11.58
CA THR A 241 1.76 -12.16 -12.55
C THR A 241 0.34 -12.30 -12.00
N ALA A 242 -0.64 -12.50 -12.88
CA ALA A 242 -2.02 -12.79 -12.46
C ALA A 242 -2.12 -14.03 -11.54
N ALA A 243 -1.28 -15.05 -11.77
CA ALA A 243 -1.21 -16.24 -10.91
C ALA A 243 -0.72 -15.91 -9.50
N TRP A 244 0.28 -15.02 -9.39
CA TRP A 244 0.77 -14.55 -8.09
C TRP A 244 -0.32 -13.80 -7.33
N TYR A 245 -1.00 -12.86 -7.99
CA TYR A 245 -2.12 -12.12 -7.39
C TYR A 245 -3.25 -13.05 -6.94
N GLN A 246 -3.61 -14.03 -7.77
CA GLN A 246 -4.63 -15.03 -7.44
C GLN A 246 -4.27 -15.85 -6.19
N GLU A 247 -2.99 -16.11 -5.96
CA GLU A 247 -2.53 -16.85 -4.78
C GLU A 247 -2.46 -15.97 -3.52
N TRP A 248 -1.92 -14.75 -3.63
CA TRP A 248 -1.52 -13.95 -2.46
C TRP A 248 -2.55 -12.96 -1.97
N MET A 249 -3.38 -12.41 -2.86
CA MET A 249 -4.44 -11.47 -2.43
C MET A 249 -5.48 -12.11 -1.51
N PRO A 250 -5.94 -13.37 -1.72
CA PRO A 250 -6.79 -14.06 -0.74
C PRO A 250 -6.16 -14.21 0.64
N LYS A 251 -4.85 -14.47 0.70
CA LYS A 251 -4.12 -14.55 1.98
C LYS A 251 -4.05 -13.19 2.65
N LEU A 252 -3.74 -12.12 1.90
CA LEU A 252 -3.78 -10.75 2.40
C LEU A 252 -5.17 -10.41 2.97
N LYS A 253 -6.24 -10.67 2.22
CA LYS A 253 -7.62 -10.45 2.68
C LYS A 253 -7.96 -11.23 3.94
N GLY A 254 -7.49 -12.48 4.04
CA GLY A 254 -7.63 -13.30 5.24
C GLY A 254 -7.03 -12.63 6.48
N GLU A 255 -5.90 -11.94 6.37
CA GLU A 255 -5.30 -11.20 7.49
C GLU A 255 -6.20 -10.04 7.98
N PHE A 256 -6.89 -9.35 7.07
CA PHE A 256 -7.84 -8.29 7.42
C PHE A 256 -9.13 -8.86 8.03
N GLU A 257 -9.70 -9.91 7.42
CA GLU A 257 -10.93 -10.55 7.91
C GLU A 257 -10.74 -11.18 9.29
N ALA A 258 -9.55 -11.76 9.56
CA ALA A 258 -9.19 -12.31 10.86
C ALA A 258 -8.75 -11.24 11.89
N GLN A 259 -8.71 -9.96 11.51
CA GLN A 259 -8.16 -8.88 12.34
C GLN A 259 -6.74 -9.18 12.84
N ASN A 260 -5.95 -9.87 12.04
CA ASN A 260 -4.63 -10.37 12.39
C ASN A 260 -3.51 -9.41 11.95
N ILE A 261 -3.83 -8.33 11.24
CA ILE A 261 -2.90 -7.31 10.81
C ILE A 261 -3.25 -5.94 11.39
N THR A 262 -2.23 -5.17 11.78
CA THR A 262 -2.36 -3.78 12.21
C THR A 262 -1.49 -2.87 11.34
N ILE A 263 -2.10 -1.83 10.75
CA ILE A 263 -1.48 -0.92 9.78
C ILE A 263 -1.62 0.55 10.17
N ALA A 264 -0.86 1.42 9.52
CA ALA A 264 -0.84 2.86 9.78
C ALA A 264 -2.18 3.52 9.44
N ARG A 265 -2.73 4.30 10.38
CA ARG A 265 -3.98 5.04 10.19
C ARG A 265 -3.74 6.34 9.43
N HIS A 266 -3.90 6.28 8.11
CA HIS A 266 -3.74 7.44 7.22
C HIS A 266 -4.63 7.30 5.98
N GLN A 267 -5.06 8.43 5.40
CA GLN A 267 -5.92 8.43 4.21
C GLN A 267 -5.26 7.70 3.02
N THR A 268 -3.97 7.93 2.78
CA THR A 268 -3.24 7.25 1.69
C THR A 268 -3.13 5.74 1.88
N THR A 269 -3.16 5.25 3.13
CA THR A 269 -3.23 3.81 3.42
C THR A 269 -4.60 3.25 3.02
N LEU A 270 -5.68 3.98 3.32
CA LEU A 270 -7.04 3.61 2.91
C LEU A 270 -7.15 3.59 1.38
N ASP A 271 -6.71 4.68 0.75
CA ASP A 271 -6.81 4.87 -0.69
C ASP A 271 -6.10 3.73 -1.43
N ASP A 272 -4.86 3.40 -1.08
CA ASP A 272 -4.10 2.35 -1.76
C ASP A 272 -4.74 0.96 -1.64
N LEU A 273 -5.25 0.62 -0.46
CA LEU A 273 -5.91 -0.68 -0.26
C LEU A 273 -7.26 -0.76 -1.00
N LEU A 274 -7.95 0.37 -1.17
CA LEU A 274 -9.17 0.45 -1.99
C LEU A 274 -8.89 0.41 -3.50
N HIS A 275 -7.64 0.58 -3.94
CA HIS A 275 -7.26 0.40 -5.36
C HIS A 275 -7.22 -1.07 -5.80
N ILE A 276 -7.33 -2.03 -4.87
CA ILE A 276 -7.44 -3.45 -5.22
C ILE A 276 -8.82 -3.72 -5.81
N LYS A 277 -8.84 -4.07 -7.11
CA LYS A 277 -10.05 -4.39 -7.86
C LYS A 277 -10.00 -5.82 -8.36
N VAL A 278 -11.17 -6.42 -8.53
CA VAL A 278 -11.28 -7.75 -9.14
C VAL A 278 -11.41 -7.61 -10.65
N ASP A 279 -10.38 -7.99 -11.40
CA ASP A 279 -10.42 -8.10 -12.87
C ASP A 279 -10.44 -9.58 -13.26
N ARG A 280 -11.44 -9.99 -14.04
CA ARG A 280 -11.63 -11.38 -14.49
C ARG A 280 -11.53 -12.43 -13.36
N GLY A 281 -12.02 -12.08 -12.18
CA GLY A 281 -12.02 -12.96 -10.99
C GLY A 281 -10.71 -12.95 -10.20
N ILE A 282 -9.70 -12.22 -10.65
CA ILE A 282 -8.41 -12.09 -9.95
C ILE A 282 -8.34 -10.71 -9.30
N PRO A 283 -8.26 -10.62 -7.96
CA PRO A 283 -7.98 -9.36 -7.29
C PRO A 283 -6.57 -8.89 -7.62
N GLN A 284 -6.44 -7.69 -8.16
CA GLN A 284 -5.16 -7.08 -8.49
C GLN A 284 -5.25 -5.57 -8.44
N ILE A 285 -4.10 -4.90 -8.45
CA ILE A 285 -4.05 -3.45 -8.58
C ILE A 285 -4.29 -3.08 -10.04
N ASP A 286 -5.28 -2.22 -10.25
CA ASP A 286 -5.58 -1.63 -11.56
C ASP A 286 -4.48 -0.63 -11.91
N LYS A 287 -3.44 -1.11 -12.59
CA LYS A 287 -2.31 -0.26 -13.04
C LYS A 287 -2.70 0.77 -14.10
N GLY A 288 -3.97 0.83 -14.54
CA GLY A 288 -4.49 1.86 -15.46
C GLY A 288 -3.70 2.00 -16.77
N ARG A 289 -4.20 1.44 -17.88
CA ARG A 289 -3.59 1.63 -19.22
C ARG A 289 -3.71 3.05 -19.79
N THR A 290 -4.18 4.03 -19.03
CA THR A 290 -4.29 5.41 -19.48
C THR A 290 -3.01 6.18 -19.12
N LYS A 291 -2.19 6.42 -20.15
CA LYS A 291 -1.29 7.57 -20.19
C LYS A 291 -2.14 8.85 -20.20
N ASP A 292 -2.66 9.23 -19.04
CA ASP A 292 -3.25 10.56 -18.87
C ASP A 292 -2.16 11.48 -18.32
N GLU A 293 -1.80 12.48 -19.11
CA GLU A 293 -0.70 13.44 -18.93
C GLU A 293 -0.89 14.41 -17.75
N SER A 294 -1.64 14.05 -16.70
CA SER A 294 -2.04 14.99 -15.66
C SER A 294 -2.14 14.35 -14.27
N GLY A 295 -1.05 14.47 -13.52
CA GLY A 295 -1.04 14.30 -12.07
C GLY A 295 0.29 13.78 -11.53
N LYS A 296 1.26 14.68 -11.30
CA LYS A 296 2.36 14.37 -10.36
C LYS A 296 1.73 13.91 -9.04
N GLY A 297 2.02 12.68 -8.60
CA GLY A 297 1.61 12.19 -7.28
C GLY A 297 0.28 11.46 -7.20
N ARG A 298 -0.28 10.95 -8.30
CA ARG A 298 -1.42 10.01 -8.22
C ARG A 298 -0.94 8.72 -7.54
N ARG A 299 -1.72 8.20 -6.59
CA ARG A 299 -1.44 6.94 -5.88
C ARG A 299 -1.88 5.77 -6.76
N HIS A 300 -1.03 4.77 -6.91
CA HIS A 300 -1.28 3.62 -7.78
C HIS A 300 -1.59 2.33 -7.03
N GLY A 301 -1.78 2.39 -5.71
CA GLY A 301 -1.94 1.19 -4.88
C GLY A 301 -0.61 0.55 -4.47
N ASP A 302 0.49 1.31 -4.53
CA ASP A 302 1.86 0.84 -4.28
C ASP A 302 1.98 0.18 -2.88
N PHE A 303 1.37 0.80 -1.86
CA PHE A 303 1.35 0.21 -0.51
C PHE A 303 0.63 -1.14 -0.47
N ALA A 304 -0.46 -1.31 -1.23
CA ALA A 304 -1.23 -2.55 -1.20
C ALA A 304 -0.42 -3.73 -1.75
N VAL A 305 0.38 -3.50 -2.79
CA VAL A 305 1.32 -4.51 -3.32
C VAL A 305 2.41 -4.79 -2.30
N ALA A 306 3.08 -3.76 -1.77
CA ALA A 306 4.15 -3.92 -0.79
C ALA A 306 3.67 -4.64 0.49
N LEU A 307 2.45 -4.36 0.96
CA LEU A 307 1.84 -5.07 2.08
C LEU A 307 1.57 -6.54 1.75
N CYS A 308 1.08 -6.83 0.54
CA CYS A 308 0.87 -8.19 0.06
C CYS A 308 2.21 -8.97 0.00
N MET A 309 3.29 -8.32 -0.45
CA MET A 309 4.65 -8.86 -0.41
C MET A 309 5.10 -9.13 1.04
N ALA A 310 4.84 -8.22 1.97
CA ALA A 310 5.21 -8.43 3.38
C ALA A 310 4.44 -9.62 3.99
N VAL A 311 3.16 -9.79 3.62
CA VAL A 311 2.39 -10.98 3.97
C VAL A 311 3.00 -12.23 3.32
N ARG A 312 3.42 -12.19 2.06
CA ARG A 312 4.17 -13.29 1.42
C ARG A 312 5.41 -13.66 2.23
N ALA A 313 6.22 -12.68 2.59
CA ALA A 313 7.43 -12.89 3.37
C ALA A 313 7.14 -13.53 4.74
N SER A 314 5.98 -13.26 5.34
CA SER A 314 5.57 -13.91 6.61
C SER A 314 5.32 -15.41 6.53
N TYR A 315 5.15 -15.97 5.32
CA TYR A 315 5.04 -17.42 5.08
C TYR A 315 6.39 -18.07 4.81
N MET A 316 7.48 -17.30 4.76
CA MET A 316 8.82 -17.84 4.61
C MET A 316 9.31 -18.39 5.96
N ASN A 317 9.98 -19.53 5.93
CA ASN A 317 10.53 -20.14 7.14
C ASN A 317 11.86 -19.51 7.58
N GLY A 318 12.46 -18.68 6.72
CA GLY A 318 13.83 -18.19 6.88
C GLY A 318 14.85 -19.32 6.85
N PHE A 319 16.07 -19.00 7.28
CA PHE A 319 17.13 -19.98 7.46
C PHE A 319 17.05 -20.58 8.88
N VAL A 320 17.02 -21.91 8.99
CA VAL A 320 17.31 -22.60 10.26
C VAL A 320 18.82 -22.72 10.33
N ILE A 321 19.45 -22.05 11.30
CA ILE A 321 20.86 -22.28 11.58
C ILE A 321 20.97 -23.71 12.13
N ASP A 322 21.41 -24.63 11.28
CA ASP A 322 22.05 -25.86 11.75
C ASP A 322 23.37 -25.45 12.44
N GLU A 323 23.70 -26.01 13.60
CA GLU A 323 24.83 -25.56 14.42
C GLU A 323 26.17 -25.53 13.66
N ASP A 324 26.26 -26.29 12.55
CA ASP A 324 27.42 -26.36 11.64
C ASP A 324 27.54 -25.20 10.63
N SER A 325 26.55 -24.30 10.53
CA SER A 325 26.44 -23.28 9.48
C SER A 325 26.83 -21.85 9.91
N ILE A 326 27.46 -21.68 11.08
CA ILE A 326 27.97 -20.39 11.56
C ILE A 326 29.19 -19.97 10.71
N GLN A 327 28.96 -19.32 9.57
CA GLN A 327 29.90 -18.33 9.05
C GLN A 327 29.59 -16.99 9.72
N ALA A 328 30.55 -16.52 10.50
CA ALA A 328 30.46 -15.28 11.25
C ALA A 328 30.05 -14.11 10.35
N LEU A 329 28.86 -13.55 10.60
CA LEU A 329 28.53 -12.21 10.11
C LEU A 329 29.54 -11.22 10.72
N PRO A 330 29.99 -10.20 9.97
CA PRO A 330 30.91 -9.21 10.49
C PRO A 330 30.32 -8.52 11.73
N PRO A 331 31.14 -8.24 12.75
CA PRO A 331 30.66 -7.68 14.00
C PRO A 331 30.00 -6.33 13.75
N ARG A 332 28.89 -6.08 14.47
CA ARG A 332 28.28 -4.75 14.57
C ARG A 332 29.33 -3.78 15.10
N HIS A 333 29.77 -2.83 14.28
CA HIS A 333 30.59 -1.72 14.74
C HIS A 333 29.72 -0.85 15.65
N ARG A 334 29.83 -1.06 16.97
CA ARG A 334 29.57 -0.01 17.95
C ARG A 334 30.88 0.73 18.11
N GLY A 335 30.87 2.02 17.80
CA GLY A 335 31.96 2.92 18.18
C GLY A 335 32.05 3.07 19.70
N ASP A 336 33.23 3.53 20.11
CA ASP A 336 33.66 3.98 21.44
C ASP A 336 33.98 2.83 22.43
N ASP A 337 35.13 2.76 23.10
CA ASP A 337 36.09 3.79 23.52
C ASP A 337 37.53 3.26 23.56
N VAL A 338 38.46 4.18 23.35
CA VAL A 338 39.87 4.05 23.74
C VAL A 338 39.92 4.27 25.25
N ASP A 339 40.39 3.29 26.03
CA ASP A 339 41.35 3.56 27.11
C ASP A 339 42.00 2.29 27.66
N ASN A 340 43.32 2.32 27.50
CA ASN A 340 44.41 1.75 28.29
C ASN A 340 44.06 1.15 29.67
N ASP A 341 44.55 -0.06 29.94
CA ASP A 341 45.30 -0.37 31.17
C ASP A 341 46.00 -1.74 31.05
N ASP A 342 47.33 -1.67 30.91
CA ASP A 342 48.27 -2.71 31.32
C ASP A 342 48.12 -2.95 32.83
N PHE A 343 48.02 -4.20 33.30
CA PHE A 343 48.79 -4.74 34.43
C PHE A 343 48.53 -6.25 34.65
N ASP A 344 49.60 -7.03 34.46
CA ASP A 344 50.08 -8.24 35.15
C ASP A 344 49.17 -9.45 35.46
N ASP A 345 49.50 -10.54 34.76
CA ASP A 345 50.02 -11.83 35.28
C ASP A 345 49.53 -12.33 36.65
N TYR A 346 48.89 -13.52 36.69
CA TYR A 346 49.26 -14.64 37.58
C TYR A 346 48.30 -15.85 37.47
N HIS A 347 48.89 -16.98 37.05
CA HIS A 347 48.54 -18.39 37.31
C HIS A 347 47.23 -19.05 36.82
N GLN A 348 47.43 -19.97 35.86
CA GLN A 348 46.69 -21.23 35.70
C GLN A 348 46.62 -22.02 37.02
N PHE A 349 45.44 -22.54 37.40
CA PHE A 349 45.11 -23.97 37.48
C PHE A 349 43.77 -24.20 38.25
N GLU A 350 42.88 -24.97 37.60
CA GLU A 350 41.99 -26.00 38.16
C GLU A 350 40.86 -25.73 39.21
N ARG A 351 39.66 -26.20 38.81
CA ARG A 351 38.55 -26.86 39.57
C ARG A 351 37.46 -26.02 40.27
N GLY A 352 36.25 -26.08 39.69
CA GLY A 352 35.11 -26.86 40.23
C GLY A 352 34.15 -26.23 41.26
N GLY A 353 32.85 -26.12 40.90
CA GLY A 353 31.65 -26.07 41.78
C GLY A 353 31.46 -24.78 42.59
N TRP A 354 30.30 -24.16 42.71
CA TRP A 354 28.88 -24.50 42.51
C TRP A 354 28.14 -23.38 41.80
#